data_AF-A0A929Z2K9-F1
#
_entry.id   AF-A0A929Z2K9-F1
#
_cell.length_a   1.000
_cell.length_b   1.000
_cell.length_c   1.000
_cell.angle_alpha   90.00
_cell.angle_beta   90.00
_cell.angle_gamma   90.00
#
_symmetry.space_group_name_H-M   'P 1'
#
loop_
_entity.id
_entity.type
_entity.pdbx_description
1 polymer ?
#
loop_
_entity_poly.entity_id
_entity_poly.type
_entity_poly.pdbx_seq_one_letter_code
_entity_poly.pdbx_strand_id
1 'polypeptide(L)'
;LPKDCIISDIASVKTGFSEYYAQCGRRFVSTHPMFGPTFARLDNLSRENAIVITEGDHMGRLFFLDLYRRLGLNVFEYSFEEHDQTMAYSLSTPFVATFVFAAAMKQLQAPGTTFKRHLAIARGVLGEDNGLLREILWNPHTVQQVEQIRDELAELSSIIAEKDGEKLEAYLTRLRENIGQGDGIR
;
A
#
# COMPACT_ATOMS: atom_id res chain seq x y z
N LEU A 1 3.93 33.05 -0.42
CA LEU A 1 4.92 32.42 -1.32
C LEU A 1 5.07 33.25 -2.59
N PRO A 2 6.30 33.42 -3.13
CA PRO A 2 6.55 34.03 -4.43
C PRO A 2 5.68 33.42 -5.53
N LYS A 3 5.34 34.17 -6.59
CA LYS A 3 4.42 33.69 -7.66
C LYS A 3 4.96 32.48 -8.44
N ASP A 4 6.27 32.39 -8.54
CA ASP A 4 7.03 31.36 -9.23
C ASP A 4 7.32 30.13 -8.36
N CYS A 5 6.99 30.16 -7.07
CA CYS A 5 7.18 29.02 -6.17
C CYS A 5 6.34 27.81 -6.62
N ILE A 6 6.98 26.64 -6.66
CA ILE A 6 6.35 25.34 -6.90
C ILE A 6 6.03 24.71 -5.53
N ILE A 7 4.79 24.27 -5.34
CA ILE A 7 4.39 23.52 -4.15
C ILE A 7 4.71 22.05 -4.35
N SER A 8 5.17 21.35 -3.31
CA SER A 8 5.38 19.92 -3.41
C SER A 8 4.85 19.18 -2.18
N ASP A 9 4.39 17.96 -2.40
CA ASP A 9 3.98 17.02 -1.36
C ASP A 9 4.61 15.63 -1.57
N ILE A 10 4.59 14.85 -0.49
CA ILE A 10 5.05 13.45 -0.43
C ILE A 10 3.96 12.51 0.12
N ALA A 11 2.68 12.88 0.01
CA ALA A 11 1.56 12.20 0.68
C ALA A 11 1.33 10.76 0.17
N SER A 12 0.88 9.86 1.04
CA SER A 12 0.69 8.45 0.69
C SER A 12 -0.56 8.14 -0.13
N VAL A 13 -1.53 9.06 -0.14
CA VAL A 13 -2.77 9.01 -0.94
C VAL A 13 -2.95 10.40 -1.56
N LYS A 14 -3.47 10.46 -2.78
CA LYS A 14 -3.62 11.71 -3.54
C LYS A 14 -5.05 12.18 -3.73
N THR A 15 -6.00 11.52 -3.08
CA THR A 15 -7.42 11.86 -3.14
C THR A 15 -7.62 13.32 -2.74
N GLY A 16 -8.27 14.11 -3.60
CA GLY A 16 -8.53 15.54 -3.36
C GLY A 16 -7.37 16.48 -3.70
N PHE A 17 -6.18 15.97 -4.07
CA PHE A 17 -5.02 16.82 -4.37
C PHE A 17 -5.18 17.54 -5.71
N SER A 18 -5.81 16.90 -6.70
CA SER A 18 -6.10 17.53 -7.99
C SER A 18 -6.92 18.81 -7.80
N GLU A 19 -8.02 18.73 -7.04
CA GLU A 19 -8.88 19.86 -6.71
C GLU A 19 -8.15 20.91 -5.87
N TYR A 20 -7.36 20.47 -4.87
CA TYR A 20 -6.56 21.36 -4.04
C TYR A 20 -5.59 22.19 -4.88
N TYR A 21 -4.86 21.57 -5.81
CA TYR A 21 -3.90 22.28 -6.66
C TYR A 21 -4.58 23.20 -7.66
N ALA A 22 -5.72 22.78 -8.22
CA ALA A 22 -6.53 23.64 -9.08
C ALA A 22 -7.00 24.90 -8.34
N GLN A 23 -7.45 24.78 -7.08
CA GLN A 23 -7.85 25.91 -6.24
C GLN A 23 -6.68 26.78 -5.79
N CYS A 24 -5.51 26.17 -5.56
CA CYS A 24 -4.31 26.89 -5.16
C CYS A 24 -3.78 27.83 -6.26
N GLY A 25 -3.99 27.47 -7.53
CA GLY A 25 -3.58 28.27 -8.69
C GLY A 25 -2.06 28.41 -8.83
N ARG A 26 -1.31 27.45 -8.29
CA ARG A 26 0.17 27.42 -8.29
C ARG A 26 0.67 26.17 -8.98
N ARG A 27 1.88 26.26 -9.52
CA ARG A 27 2.63 25.11 -10.02
C ARG A 27 2.88 24.14 -8.86
N PHE A 28 2.80 22.85 -9.12
CA PHE A 28 2.99 21.84 -8.09
C PHE A 28 3.78 20.63 -8.59
N VAL A 29 4.32 19.85 -7.67
CA VAL A 29 4.82 18.50 -7.93
C VAL A 29 4.39 17.60 -6.79
N SER A 30 3.59 16.59 -7.12
CA SER A 30 3.17 15.59 -6.16
C SER A 30 4.00 14.32 -6.35
N THR A 31 4.49 13.77 -5.25
CA THR A 31 5.28 12.52 -5.28
C THR A 31 4.91 11.62 -4.10
N HIS A 32 5.27 10.35 -4.15
CA HIS A 32 5.09 9.43 -3.03
C HIS A 32 6.27 8.46 -2.96
N PRO A 33 7.21 8.67 -2.03
CA PRO A 33 8.19 7.65 -1.65
C PRO A 33 7.44 6.49 -0.98
N MET A 34 7.46 5.30 -1.58
CA MET A 34 6.68 4.12 -1.17
C MET A 34 7.28 3.39 0.05
N PHE A 35 7.93 4.14 0.94
CA PHE A 35 8.66 3.59 2.06
C PHE A 35 8.50 4.51 3.28
N GLY A 36 8.11 3.90 4.41
CA GLY A 36 7.92 4.58 5.68
C GLY A 36 9.09 4.36 6.64
N PRO A 37 9.26 5.23 7.65
CA PRO A 37 10.40 5.17 8.58
C PRO A 37 10.49 3.84 9.36
N THR A 38 9.38 3.11 9.48
CA THR A 38 9.28 1.88 10.29
C THR A 38 9.86 0.64 9.62
N PHE A 39 9.70 0.51 8.30
CA PHE A 39 10.12 -0.70 7.56
C PHE A 39 11.15 -0.43 6.46
N ALA A 40 11.36 0.83 6.09
CA ALA A 40 12.33 1.19 5.07
C ALA A 40 13.76 0.91 5.52
N ARG A 41 14.53 0.30 4.63
CA ARG A 41 15.98 0.20 4.80
C ARG A 41 16.63 1.44 4.20
N LEU A 42 16.74 2.50 4.99
CA LEU A 42 17.37 3.76 4.58
C LEU A 42 18.85 3.60 4.18
N ASP A 43 19.49 2.49 4.58
CA ASP A 43 20.84 2.08 4.19
C ASP A 43 20.91 1.47 2.78
N ASN A 44 19.77 1.09 2.18
CA ASN A 44 19.69 0.54 0.84
C ASN A 44 18.36 0.87 0.14
N LEU A 45 18.26 2.08 -0.39
CA LEU A 45 17.09 2.56 -1.14
C LEU A 45 16.91 1.92 -2.52
N SER A 46 17.88 1.13 -3.02
CA SER A 46 17.79 0.50 -4.35
C SER A 46 16.64 -0.50 -4.53
N ARG A 47 16.06 -0.94 -3.42
CA ARG A 47 14.90 -1.84 -3.39
C ARG A 47 13.59 -1.12 -3.13
N GLU A 48 13.65 0.17 -2.85
CA GLU A 48 12.49 0.99 -2.55
C GLU A 48 11.97 1.66 -3.84
N ASN A 49 10.70 2.03 -3.83
CA ASN A 49 10.03 2.64 -4.97
C ASN A 49 9.63 4.08 -4.66
N ALA A 50 9.52 4.92 -5.69
CA ALA A 50 8.92 6.24 -5.58
C ALA A 50 8.05 6.52 -6.80
N ILE A 51 6.92 7.18 -6.57
CA ILE A 51 5.98 7.57 -7.62
C ILE A 51 6.02 9.09 -7.78
N VAL A 52 6.05 9.57 -9.02
CA VAL A 52 5.90 10.98 -9.38
C VAL A 52 4.60 11.16 -10.14
N ILE A 53 3.78 12.13 -9.71
CA ILE A 53 2.47 12.35 -10.33
C ILE A 53 2.60 13.13 -11.63
N THR A 54 1.95 12.65 -12.69
CA THR A 54 2.11 13.18 -14.06
C THR A 54 1.47 14.54 -14.29
N GLU A 55 0.43 14.90 -13.54
CA GLU A 55 -0.31 16.15 -13.67
C GLU A 55 0.45 17.36 -13.12
N GLY A 56 1.59 17.14 -12.44
CA GLY A 56 2.45 18.19 -11.90
C GLY A 56 3.25 18.96 -12.96
N ASP A 57 3.89 20.05 -12.53
CA ASP A 57 4.80 20.89 -13.32
C ASP A 57 5.93 20.05 -13.93
N HIS A 58 6.17 20.24 -15.22
CA HIS A 58 7.14 19.47 -15.99
C HIS A 58 8.56 19.54 -15.41
N MET A 59 9.05 20.75 -15.09
CA MET A 59 10.41 20.93 -14.58
C MET A 59 10.54 20.38 -13.16
N GLY A 60 9.53 20.59 -12.34
CA GLY A 60 9.49 20.04 -10.99
C GLY A 60 9.41 18.50 -10.98
N ARG A 61 8.66 17.88 -11.89
CA ARG A 61 8.66 16.42 -12.08
C ARG A 61 10.04 15.90 -12.45
N LEU A 62 10.70 16.51 -13.43
CA LEU A 62 12.07 16.13 -13.83
C LEU A 62 13.06 16.23 -12.68
N PHE A 63 12.93 17.27 -11.83
CA PHE A 63 13.75 17.40 -10.63
C PHE A 63 13.60 16.21 -9.68
N PHE A 64 12.36 15.80 -9.37
CA PHE A 64 12.14 14.67 -8.47
C PHE A 64 12.50 13.32 -9.10
N LEU A 65 12.25 13.14 -10.41
CA LEU A 65 12.70 11.96 -11.15
C LEU A 65 14.22 11.79 -11.08
N ASP A 66 14.99 12.86 -11.31
CA ASP A 66 16.45 12.84 -11.21
C ASP A 66 16.90 12.62 -9.75
N LEU A 67 16.30 13.33 -8.80
CA LEU A 67 16.60 13.17 -7.38
C LEU A 67 16.41 11.72 -6.92
N TYR A 68 15.25 11.13 -7.17
CA TYR A 68 14.96 9.76 -6.72
C TYR A 68 15.85 8.72 -7.42
N ARG A 69 16.14 8.88 -8.71
CA ARG A 69 17.08 8.01 -9.42
C ARG A 69 18.50 8.10 -8.86
N ARG A 70 18.97 9.30 -8.49
CA ARG A 70 20.30 9.47 -7.85
C ARG A 70 20.37 8.84 -6.46
N LEU A 71 19.25 8.78 -5.76
CA LEU A 71 19.12 8.03 -4.51
C LEU A 71 19.04 6.51 -4.71
N GLY A 72 19.01 6.05 -5.96
CA GLY A 72 18.95 4.64 -6.34
C GLY A 72 17.54 4.05 -6.37
N LEU A 73 16.50 4.85 -6.14
CA LEU A 73 15.11 4.39 -6.09
C LEU A 73 14.63 3.88 -7.46
N ASN A 74 13.71 2.93 -7.44
CA ASN A 74 12.92 2.58 -8.61
C ASN A 74 11.80 3.61 -8.78
N VAL A 75 11.82 4.36 -9.87
CA VAL A 75 10.93 5.51 -10.04
C VAL A 75 9.88 5.24 -11.11
N PHE A 76 8.62 5.46 -10.73
CA PHE A 76 7.44 5.29 -11.58
C PHE A 76 6.70 6.62 -11.72
N GLU A 77 5.93 6.77 -12.79
CA GLU A 77 5.09 7.93 -13.03
C GLU A 77 3.65 7.49 -13.19
N TYR A 78 2.73 8.05 -12.41
CA TYR A 78 1.29 7.74 -12.44
C TYR A 78 0.47 9.01 -12.50
N SER A 79 -0.74 8.93 -13.04
CA SER A 79 -1.77 9.92 -12.77
C SER A 79 -2.22 9.88 -11.30
N PHE A 80 -2.94 10.90 -10.85
CA PHE A 80 -3.56 10.89 -9.51
C PHE A 80 -4.47 9.68 -9.31
N GLU A 81 -5.28 9.36 -10.32
CA GLU A 81 -6.22 8.23 -10.27
C GLU A 81 -5.50 6.87 -10.26
N GLU A 82 -4.54 6.67 -11.17
CA GLU A 82 -3.75 5.43 -11.23
C GLU A 82 -2.98 5.20 -9.92
N HIS A 83 -2.45 6.28 -9.32
CA HIS A 83 -1.79 6.21 -8.02
C HIS A 83 -2.75 5.68 -6.96
N ASP A 84 -3.91 6.30 -6.78
CA ASP A 84 -4.83 5.93 -5.71
C ASP A 84 -5.42 4.53 -5.91
N GLN A 85 -5.70 4.12 -7.15
CA GLN A 85 -6.08 2.73 -7.46
C GLN A 85 -4.97 1.75 -7.07
N THR A 86 -3.71 2.07 -7.41
CA THR A 86 -2.56 1.23 -7.08
C THR A 86 -2.33 1.16 -5.56
N MET A 87 -2.53 2.28 -4.85
CA MET A 87 -2.37 2.33 -3.40
C MET A 87 -3.40 1.50 -2.67
N ALA A 88 -4.64 1.45 -3.16
CA ALA A 88 -5.65 0.59 -2.56
C ALA A 88 -5.21 -0.88 -2.56
N TYR A 89 -4.70 -1.37 -3.68
CA TYR A 89 -4.21 -2.75 -3.75
C TYR A 89 -2.90 -2.97 -2.98
N SER A 90 -1.90 -2.10 -3.16
CA SER A 90 -0.54 -2.32 -2.65
C SER A 90 -0.37 -1.95 -1.18
N LEU A 91 -1.20 -1.07 -0.64
CA LEU A 91 -1.09 -0.55 0.72
C LEU A 91 -2.33 -0.87 1.56
N SER A 92 -3.54 -0.58 1.06
CA SER A 92 -4.75 -0.80 1.85
C SER A 92 -5.01 -2.29 2.12
N THR A 93 -4.82 -3.17 1.14
CA THR A 93 -5.01 -4.62 1.31
C THR A 93 -4.16 -5.23 2.44
N PRO A 94 -2.81 -5.06 2.47
CA PRO A 94 -2.01 -5.58 3.59
C PRO A 94 -2.32 -4.90 4.93
N PHE A 95 -2.69 -3.61 4.95
CA PHE A 95 -3.06 -2.90 6.18
C PHE A 95 -4.37 -3.45 6.76
N VAL A 96 -5.40 -3.61 5.93
CA VAL A 96 -6.70 -4.17 6.35
C VAL A 96 -6.52 -5.60 6.85
N ALA A 97 -5.75 -6.44 6.15
CA ALA A 97 -5.45 -7.80 6.60
C ALA A 97 -4.77 -7.79 7.99
N THR A 98 -3.84 -6.87 8.19
CA THR A 98 -3.16 -6.67 9.47
C THR A 98 -4.12 -6.19 10.58
N PHE A 99 -5.06 -5.30 10.27
CA PHE A 99 -6.08 -4.84 11.21
C PHE A 99 -7.04 -5.96 11.62
N VAL A 100 -7.49 -6.77 10.65
CA VAL A 100 -8.33 -7.94 10.93
C VAL A 100 -7.57 -8.94 11.81
N PHE A 101 -6.29 -9.20 11.52
CA PHE A 101 -5.44 -10.03 12.38
C PHE A 101 -5.33 -9.47 13.80
N ALA A 102 -5.04 -8.17 13.94
CA ALA A 102 -4.94 -7.50 15.23
C ALA A 102 -6.26 -7.51 16.03
N ALA A 103 -7.40 -7.37 15.34
CA ALA A 103 -8.72 -7.40 15.94
C ALA A 103 -9.13 -8.81 16.42
N ALA A 104 -8.69 -9.87 15.71
CA ALA A 104 -9.05 -11.25 16.01
C ALA A 104 -8.08 -11.97 16.96
N MET A 105 -6.84 -11.49 17.09
CA MET A 105 -5.83 -12.16 17.89
C MET A 105 -6.06 -12.06 19.41
N LYS A 106 -5.53 -13.04 20.15
CA LYS A 106 -5.40 -13.00 21.61
C LYS A 106 -3.94 -12.98 21.99
N GLN A 107 -3.60 -12.37 23.13
CA GLN A 107 -2.24 -12.46 23.66
C GLN A 107 -1.95 -13.92 24.07
N LEU A 108 -0.89 -14.50 23.52
CA LEU A 108 -0.48 -15.87 23.76
C LEU A 108 0.80 -15.88 24.60
N GLN A 109 0.89 -16.79 25.58
CA GLN A 109 2.11 -16.95 26.39
C GLN A 109 3.26 -17.59 25.59
N ALA A 110 2.95 -18.48 24.64
CA ALA A 110 3.93 -19.15 23.80
C ALA A 110 3.50 -19.16 22.32
N PRO A 111 3.63 -18.02 21.60
CA PRO A 111 3.22 -17.95 20.20
C PRO A 111 4.20 -18.68 19.27
N GLY A 112 3.66 -19.34 18.24
CA GLY A 112 4.44 -19.93 17.15
C GLY A 112 5.16 -18.89 16.28
N THR A 113 6.05 -19.34 15.39
CA THR A 113 6.92 -18.47 14.56
C THR A 113 6.12 -17.59 13.60
N THR A 114 5.11 -18.13 12.91
CA THR A 114 4.23 -17.37 12.00
C THR A 114 3.49 -16.27 12.75
N PHE A 115 2.93 -16.58 13.91
CA PHE A 115 2.23 -15.61 14.75
C PHE A 115 3.15 -14.47 15.18
N LYS A 116 4.40 -14.78 15.62
CA LYS A 116 5.38 -13.76 16.00
C LYS A 116 5.73 -12.83 14.84
N ARG A 117 5.89 -13.35 13.62
CA ARG A 117 6.17 -12.54 12.43
C ARG A 117 5.01 -11.62 12.07
N HIS A 118 3.78 -12.14 12.04
CA HIS A 118 2.60 -11.32 11.74
C HIS A 118 2.36 -10.28 12.85
N LEU A 119 2.57 -10.63 14.12
CA LEU A 119 2.50 -9.68 15.24
C LEU A 119 3.53 -8.55 15.11
N ALA A 120 4.75 -8.84 14.61
CA ALA A 120 5.74 -7.80 14.37
C ALA A 120 5.28 -6.81 13.28
N ILE A 121 4.67 -7.31 12.21
CA ILE A 121 4.05 -6.48 11.17
C ILE A 121 2.93 -5.64 11.78
N ALA A 122 2.02 -6.26 12.53
CA ALA A 122 0.90 -5.57 13.17
C ALA A 122 1.35 -4.46 14.13
N ARG A 123 2.40 -4.68 14.90
CA ARG A 123 3.00 -3.66 15.77
C ARG A 123 3.61 -2.51 14.99
N GLY A 124 4.25 -2.77 13.85
CA GLY A 124 4.78 -1.71 13.00
C GLY A 124 3.66 -0.87 12.38
N VAL A 125 2.67 -1.52 11.76
CA VAL A 125 1.53 -0.82 11.16
C VAL A 125 0.73 -0.02 12.19
N LEU A 126 0.36 -0.61 13.33
CA LEU A 126 -0.38 0.09 14.39
C LEU A 126 0.48 1.06 15.21
N GLY A 127 1.80 1.08 14.98
CA GLY A 127 2.71 2.06 15.55
C GLY A 127 2.83 3.34 14.72
N GLU A 128 2.30 3.35 13.50
CA GLU A 128 2.23 4.54 12.65
C GLU A 128 1.26 5.60 13.22
N ASP A 129 1.40 6.84 12.76
CA ASP A 129 0.52 7.92 13.17
C ASP A 129 -0.94 7.69 12.71
N ASN A 130 -1.90 8.02 13.58
CA ASN A 130 -3.32 7.83 13.30
C ASN A 130 -3.79 8.65 12.07
N GLY A 131 -3.17 9.80 11.79
CA GLY A 131 -3.42 10.59 10.59
C GLY A 131 -3.06 9.83 9.32
N LEU A 132 -1.88 9.20 9.29
CA LEU A 132 -1.43 8.35 8.17
C LEU A 132 -2.36 7.16 7.96
N LEU A 133 -2.68 6.42 9.03
CA LEU A 133 -3.60 5.27 8.95
C LEU A 133 -4.96 5.67 8.38
N ARG A 134 -5.45 6.83 8.81
CA ARG A 134 -6.72 7.39 8.36
C ARG A 134 -6.68 7.80 6.88
N GLU A 135 -5.60 8.42 6.42
CA GLU A 135 -5.43 8.78 5.00
C GLU A 135 -5.45 7.54 4.10
N ILE A 136 -4.72 6.48 4.49
CA ILE A 136 -4.71 5.21 3.75
C ILE A 136 -6.11 4.59 3.70
N LEU A 137 -6.81 4.54 4.85
CA LEU A 137 -8.15 3.96 4.92
C LEU A 137 -9.22 4.77 4.18
N TRP A 138 -9.02 6.08 4.03
CA TRP A 138 -9.95 6.96 3.31
C TRP A 138 -9.71 7.05 1.81
N ASN A 139 -8.73 6.33 1.27
CA ASN A 139 -8.68 6.11 -0.17
C ASN A 139 -10.03 5.52 -0.65
N PRO A 140 -10.71 6.13 -1.65
CA PRO A 140 -12.04 5.70 -2.11
C PRO A 140 -12.11 4.23 -2.53
N HIS A 141 -11.00 3.67 -3.01
CA HIS A 141 -10.90 2.29 -3.48
C HIS A 141 -10.66 1.28 -2.35
N THR A 142 -10.40 1.73 -1.12
CA THR A 142 -10.14 0.84 0.04
C THR A 142 -11.35 -0.02 0.41
N VAL A 143 -12.57 0.50 0.29
CA VAL A 143 -13.79 -0.24 0.66
C VAL A 143 -13.89 -1.54 -0.15
N GLN A 144 -13.59 -1.48 -1.45
CA GLN A 144 -13.60 -2.67 -2.30
C GLN A 144 -12.61 -3.74 -1.82
N GLN A 145 -11.44 -3.34 -1.32
CA GLN A 145 -10.45 -4.28 -0.77
C GLN A 145 -10.95 -4.93 0.53
N VAL A 146 -11.65 -4.18 1.38
CA VAL A 146 -12.29 -4.72 2.59
C VAL A 146 -13.36 -5.75 2.22
N GLU A 147 -14.19 -5.45 1.22
CA GLU A 147 -15.22 -6.37 0.74
C GLU A 147 -14.61 -7.64 0.15
N GLN A 148 -13.54 -7.51 -0.66
CA GLN A 148 -12.82 -8.66 -1.20
C GLN A 148 -12.27 -9.55 -0.08
N ILE A 149 -11.63 -8.97 0.95
CA ILE A 149 -11.12 -9.74 2.11
C ILE A 149 -12.28 -10.43 2.85
N ARG A 150 -13.41 -9.74 3.05
CA ARG A 150 -14.60 -10.33 3.69
C ARG A 150 -15.10 -11.54 2.92
N ASP A 151 -15.20 -11.43 1.59
CA ASP A 151 -15.73 -12.48 0.74
C ASP A 151 -14.79 -13.70 0.71
N GLU A 152 -13.48 -13.48 0.67
CA GLU A 152 -12.46 -14.54 0.82
C GLU A 152 -12.53 -15.25 2.18
N LEU A 153 -12.76 -14.50 3.27
CA LEU A 153 -12.95 -15.08 4.61
C LEU A 153 -14.24 -15.91 4.69
N ALA A 154 -15.30 -15.48 4.02
CA ALA A 154 -16.57 -16.21 3.97
C ALA A 154 -16.44 -17.52 3.19
N GLU A 155 -15.77 -17.50 2.02
CA GLU A 155 -15.45 -18.70 1.24
C GLU A 155 -14.63 -19.69 2.07
N LEU A 156 -13.52 -19.24 2.65
CA LEU A 156 -12.66 -20.09 3.48
C LEU A 156 -13.42 -20.67 4.68
N SER A 157 -14.30 -19.88 5.32
CA SER A 157 -15.12 -20.36 6.43
C SER A 157 -16.10 -21.46 6.00
N SER A 158 -16.72 -21.36 4.82
CA SER A 158 -17.60 -22.40 4.28
C SER A 158 -16.82 -23.69 3.99
N ILE A 159 -15.67 -23.59 3.32
CA ILE A 159 -14.78 -24.74 3.03
C ILE A 159 -14.40 -25.48 4.32
N ILE A 160 -14.00 -24.74 5.36
CA ILE A 160 -13.60 -25.31 6.66
C ILE A 160 -14.80 -25.97 7.36
N ALA A 161 -15.95 -25.30 7.39
CA ALA A 161 -17.15 -25.81 8.06
C ALA A 161 -17.66 -27.11 7.42
N GLU A 162 -17.61 -27.18 6.10
CA GLU A 162 -17.99 -28.37 5.30
C GLU A 162 -16.93 -29.48 5.37
N LYS A 163 -15.70 -29.17 5.79
CA LYS A 163 -14.53 -30.05 5.71
C LYS A 163 -14.29 -30.57 4.28
N ASP A 164 -14.53 -29.71 3.30
CA ASP A 164 -14.43 -30.05 1.88
C ASP A 164 -12.97 -30.01 1.42
N GLY A 165 -12.35 -31.18 1.30
CA GLY A 165 -10.94 -31.31 0.92
C GLY A 165 -10.67 -30.91 -0.53
N GLU A 166 -11.61 -31.17 -1.45
CA GLU A 166 -11.43 -30.83 -2.87
C GLU A 166 -11.49 -29.32 -3.07
N LYS A 167 -12.48 -28.64 -2.45
CA LYS A 167 -12.54 -27.17 -2.46
C LYS A 167 -11.33 -26.55 -1.79
N LEU A 168 -10.83 -27.12 -0.70
CA LEU A 168 -9.64 -26.62 -0.03
C LEU A 168 -8.41 -26.68 -0.94
N GLU A 169 -8.17 -27.78 -1.64
CA GLU A 169 -7.03 -27.89 -2.57
C GLU A 169 -7.15 -26.92 -3.75
N ALA A 170 -8.35 -26.76 -4.32
CA ALA A 170 -8.59 -25.77 -5.37
C ALA A 170 -8.34 -24.34 -4.87
N TYR A 171 -8.83 -24.01 -3.67
CA TYR A 171 -8.61 -22.72 -3.02
C TYR A 171 -7.12 -22.44 -2.80
N LEU A 172 -6.39 -23.38 -2.21
CA LEU A 172 -4.94 -23.25 -1.98
C LEU A 172 -4.14 -23.12 -3.28
N THR A 173 -4.55 -23.80 -4.35
CA THR A 173 -3.93 -23.69 -5.67
C THR A 173 -4.10 -22.28 -6.23
N ARG A 174 -5.33 -21.72 -6.19
CA ARG A 174 -5.60 -20.33 -6.57
C ARG A 174 -4.76 -19.34 -5.78
N LEU A 175 -4.59 -19.55 -4.46
CA LEU A 175 -3.76 -18.68 -3.63
C LEU A 175 -2.28 -18.74 -4.01
N ARG A 176 -1.75 -19.92 -4.35
CA ARG A 176 -0.36 -20.08 -4.81
C ARG A 176 -0.13 -19.38 -6.14
N GLU A 177 -1.08 -19.45 -7.07
CA GLU A 177 -1.01 -18.73 -8.34
C GLU A 177 -0.93 -17.22 -8.15
N ASN A 178 -1.75 -16.66 -7.24
CA ASN A 178 -1.76 -15.22 -6.95
C ASN A 178 -0.41 -14.68 -6.45
N ILE A 179 0.39 -15.51 -5.78
CA ILE A 179 1.71 -15.14 -5.27
C ILE A 179 2.87 -15.61 -6.17
N GLY A 180 2.57 -16.04 -7.41
CA GLY A 180 3.57 -16.47 -8.38
C GLY A 180 4.22 -17.83 -8.07
N GLN A 181 3.55 -18.68 -7.29
CA GLN A 181 3.99 -20.02 -6.89
C GLN A 181 3.16 -21.14 -7.50
N GLY A 182 2.38 -20.86 -8.55
CA GLY A 182 1.65 -21.90 -9.30
C GLY A 182 2.61 -22.86 -10.02
N ASP A 183 2.16 -24.08 -10.28
CA ASP A 183 2.94 -25.20 -10.88
C ASP A 183 3.46 -24.93 -12.33
N GLY A 184 3.33 -23.70 -12.84
CA GLY A 184 3.74 -23.27 -14.18
C GLY A 184 4.99 -22.39 -14.27
N ILE A 185 5.69 -22.11 -13.17
CA ILE A 185 6.94 -21.34 -13.18
C ILE A 185 8.07 -22.17 -12.52
N ARG A 186 8.70 -23.03 -13.32
CA ARG A 186 10.06 -23.54 -13.09
C ARG A 186 10.93 -23.15 -14.26
#